data_AF-A0A7L4BMN1-F1
#
_entry.id   AF-A0A7L4BMN1-F1
#
_cell.length_a   1.000
_cell.length_b   1.000
_cell.length_c   1.000
_cell.angle_alpha   90.00
_cell.angle_beta   90.00
_cell.angle_gamma   90.00
#
_symmetry.space_group_name_H-M   'P 1'
#
loop_
_entity.id
_entity.type
_entity.pdbx_description
1 polymer ?
#
loop_
_entity_poly.entity_id
_entity_poly.type
_entity_poly.pdbx_seq_one_letter_code
_entity_poly.pdbx_strand_id
1 'polypeptide(L)'
;VLEQFKPPLGVALLQYVDDLLVSGEEEGRVKEATNEFLNFLGQQDLRVSKMKLQYVETEVKYLGHLVSEGSRKINPERIKGIADLPLPKTKRELRKFL
;
A
#
# COMPACT_ATOMS: atom_id res chain seq x y z
N VAL A 1 10.69 14.56 -2.96
CA VAL A 1 9.41 15.14 -3.45
C VAL A 1 8.31 14.92 -2.42
N LEU A 2 8.02 13.68 -2.02
CA LEU A 2 6.97 13.40 -1.05
C LEU A 2 7.28 13.81 0.40
N GLU A 3 8.55 13.96 0.75
CA GLU A 3 9.00 14.49 2.06
C GLU A 3 8.51 15.92 2.36
N GLN A 4 8.02 16.66 1.35
CA GLN A 4 7.48 18.01 1.53
C GLN A 4 6.03 18.00 2.02
N PHE A 5 5.30 16.89 1.83
CA PHE A 5 3.96 16.75 2.34
C PHE A 5 3.99 16.38 3.81
N LYS A 6 3.36 17.20 4.66
CA LYS A 6 3.23 16.94 6.09
C LYS A 6 1.81 16.49 6.37
N PRO A 7 1.59 15.21 6.73
CA PRO A 7 0.25 14.74 7.07
C PRO A 7 -0.26 15.46 8.33
N PRO A 8 -1.59 15.70 8.41
CA PRO A 8 -2.20 16.31 9.59
C PRO A 8 -2.08 15.41 10.82
N LEU A 9 -2.28 15.98 12.01
CA LEU A 9 -2.17 15.25 13.27
C LEU A 9 -3.17 14.07 13.32
N GLY A 10 -2.68 12.88 13.68
CA GLY A 10 -3.48 11.66 13.72
C GLY A 10 -3.61 10.94 12.37
N VAL A 11 -2.92 11.42 11.33
CA VAL A 11 -2.76 10.73 10.05
C VAL A 11 -1.28 10.43 9.83
N ALA A 12 -0.99 9.22 9.34
CA ALA A 12 0.33 8.78 8.93
C ALA A 12 0.36 8.56 7.40
N LEU A 13 1.46 8.95 6.78
CA LEU A 13 1.78 8.63 5.39
C LEU A 13 2.97 7.66 5.38
N LEU A 14 2.76 6.47 4.83
CA LEU A 14 3.80 5.47 4.60
C LEU A 14 4.10 5.40 3.10
N GLN A 15 5.38 5.39 2.75
CA GLN A 15 5.85 5.27 1.37
C GLN A 15 6.84 4.12 1.25
N TYR A 16 6.66 3.33 0.20
CA TYR A 16 7.66 2.38 -0.29
C TYR A 16 7.75 2.50 -1.82
N VAL A 17 8.81 3.15 -2.31
CA VAL A 17 8.99 3.45 -3.75
C VAL A 17 7.73 4.16 -4.31
N ASP A 18 6.93 3.48 -5.12
CA ASP A 18 5.69 3.94 -5.75
C ASP A 18 4.42 3.56 -4.99
N ASP A 19 4.50 2.67 -3.99
CA ASP A 19 3.39 2.28 -3.14
C ASP A 19 3.22 3.25 -1.95
N LEU A 20 2.05 3.90 -1.91
CA LEU A 20 1.70 4.91 -0.92
C LEU A 20 0.51 4.44 -0.06
N LEU A 21 0.58 4.69 1.24
CA LEU A 21 -0.48 4.38 2.19
C LEU A 21 -0.73 5.57 3.12
N VAL A 22 -1.98 6.05 3.16
CA VAL A 22 -2.46 7.05 4.11
C VAL A 22 -3.36 6.35 5.12
N SER A 23 -3.08 6.49 6.41
CA SER A 23 -3.81 5.81 7.48
C SER A 23 -4.02 6.71 8.70
N GLY A 24 -5.12 6.52 9.41
CA GLY A 24 -5.45 7.24 10.65
C GLY A 24 -6.67 6.63 11.33
N GLU A 25 -6.95 7.03 12.55
CA GLU A 25 -8.05 6.48 13.35
C GLU A 25 -9.42 7.06 12.97
N GLU A 26 -9.45 8.33 12.55
CA GLU A 26 -10.69 9.04 12.20
C GLU A 26 -10.87 9.09 10.68
N GLU A 27 -11.93 8.44 10.16
CA GLU A 27 -12.24 8.38 8.72
C GLU A 27 -12.29 9.77 8.08
N GLY A 28 -12.93 10.74 8.75
CA GLY A 28 -13.03 12.12 8.28
C GLY A 28 -11.67 12.77 8.03
N ARG A 29 -10.74 12.63 8.99
CA ARG A 29 -9.37 13.16 8.87
C ARG A 29 -8.58 12.44 7.79
N VAL A 30 -8.69 11.12 7.71
CA VAL A 30 -8.01 10.34 6.67
C VAL A 30 -8.51 10.76 5.30
N LYS A 31 -9.82 10.99 5.14
CA LYS A 31 -10.43 11.44 3.89
C LYS A 31 -9.94 12.83 3.48
N GLU A 32 -9.93 13.78 4.40
CA GLU A 32 -9.40 15.13 4.16
C GLU A 32 -7.92 15.07 3.78
N ALA A 33 -7.10 14.39 4.57
CA ALA A 33 -5.67 14.22 4.30
C ALA A 33 -5.41 13.51 2.96
N THR A 34 -6.22 12.52 2.59
CA THR A 34 -6.11 11.81 1.31
C THR A 34 -6.40 12.75 0.15
N ASN A 35 -7.42 13.60 0.25
CA ASN A 35 -7.74 14.58 -0.79
C ASN A 35 -6.62 15.63 -0.94
N GLU A 36 -6.11 16.15 0.17
CA GLU A 36 -4.96 17.07 0.17
C GLU A 36 -3.72 16.43 -0.45
N PHE A 37 -3.45 15.18 -0.10
CA PHE A 37 -2.32 14.42 -0.62
C PHE A 37 -2.44 14.15 -2.12
N LEU A 38 -3.62 13.76 -2.61
CA LEU A 38 -3.87 13.58 -4.05
C LEU A 38 -3.71 14.89 -4.83
N ASN A 39 -4.17 16.01 -4.26
CA ASN A 39 -3.97 17.33 -4.86
C ASN A 39 -2.49 17.72 -4.89
N PHE A 40 -1.75 17.46 -3.81
CA PHE A 40 -0.31 17.67 -3.75
C PHE A 40 0.43 16.85 -4.81
N LEU A 41 0.08 15.57 -4.98
CA LEU A 41 0.64 14.73 -6.04
C LEU A 41 0.40 15.34 -7.43
N GLY A 42 -0.82 15.82 -7.69
CA GLY A 42 -1.15 16.49 -8.94
C GLY A 42 -0.35 17.78 -9.18
N GLN A 43 -0.09 18.57 -8.13
CA GLN A 43 0.76 19.77 -8.21
C GLN A 43 2.23 19.47 -8.50
N GLN A 44 2.68 18.25 -8.20
CA GLN A 44 4.04 17.78 -8.47
C GLN A 44 4.14 17.00 -9.80
N ASP A 45 3.12 17.10 -10.67
CA ASP A 45 2.99 16.35 -11.93
C ASP A 45 3.03 14.82 -11.76
N LEU A 46 2.73 14.31 -10.56
CA LEU A 46 2.63 12.89 -10.27
C LEU A 46 1.21 12.38 -10.57
N ARG A 47 1.12 11.15 -11.07
CA ARG A 47 -0.15 10.51 -11.44
C ARG A 47 -0.40 9.28 -10.61
N VAL A 48 -1.64 9.14 -10.14
CA VAL A 48 -2.10 7.98 -9.38
C VAL A 48 -3.09 7.18 -10.23
N SER A 49 -3.01 5.85 -10.16
CA SER A 49 -3.94 4.98 -10.89
C SER A 49 -5.30 4.97 -10.19
N LYS A 50 -6.31 5.58 -10.82
CA LYS A 50 -7.70 5.57 -10.31
C LYS A 50 -8.24 4.15 -10.11
N MET A 51 -7.85 3.20 -10.97
CA MET A 51 -8.30 1.81 -10.89
C MET A 51 -7.70 1.06 -9.70
N LYS A 52 -6.49 1.42 -9.27
CA LYS A 52 -5.80 0.78 -8.14
C LYS A 52 -5.98 1.53 -6.81
N LEU A 53 -6.62 2.69 -6.84
CA LEU A 53 -6.83 3.51 -5.65
C LEU A 53 -7.85 2.83 -4.73
N GLN A 54 -7.44 2.58 -3.49
CA GLN A 54 -8.29 2.10 -2.40
C GLN A 54 -8.60 3.31 -1.51
N TYR A 55 -9.80 3.88 -1.63
CA TYR A 55 -10.10 5.20 -1.08
C TYR A 55 -10.82 5.09 0.26
N VAL A 56 -10.08 5.40 1.34
CA VAL A 56 -10.61 5.48 2.71
C VAL A 56 -11.38 4.21 3.10
N GLU A 57 -10.72 3.05 2.95
CA GLU A 57 -11.28 1.75 3.28
C GLU A 57 -10.75 1.25 4.64
N THR A 58 -11.54 0.44 5.34
CA THR A 58 -11.16 -0.14 6.65
C THR A 58 -10.15 -1.28 6.54
N GLU A 59 -10.06 -1.92 5.37
CA GLU A 59 -9.03 -2.91 5.05
C GLU A 59 -8.50 -2.65 3.64
N VAL A 60 -7.17 -2.58 3.49
CA VAL A 60 -6.52 -2.26 2.22
C VAL A 60 -5.37 -3.24 1.90
N LYS A 61 -5.11 -3.45 0.62
CA LYS A 61 -3.93 -4.15 0.11
C LYS A 61 -2.72 -3.19 0.06
N TYR A 62 -1.63 -3.53 0.75
CA TYR A 62 -0.38 -2.77 0.73
C TYR A 62 0.83 -3.72 0.80
N LEU A 63 1.79 -3.61 -0.14
CA LEU A 63 3.01 -4.43 -0.22
C LEU A 63 2.79 -5.95 -0.11
N GLY A 64 1.69 -6.43 -0.70
CA GLY A 64 1.32 -7.86 -0.65
C GLY A 64 0.73 -8.32 0.69
N HIS A 65 0.31 -7.37 1.54
CA HIS A 65 -0.42 -7.61 2.79
C HIS A 65 -1.83 -7.01 2.71
N LEU A 66 -2.76 -7.60 3.46
CA LEU A 66 -4.01 -6.96 3.84
C LEU A 66 -3.78 -6.27 5.19
N VAL A 67 -4.02 -4.98 5.24
CA VAL A 67 -3.84 -4.12 6.42
C VAL A 67 -5.20 -3.63 6.85
N SER A 68 -5.55 -3.90 8.10
CA SER A 68 -6.78 -3.43 8.75
C SER A 68 -6.47 -2.94 10.16
N GLU A 69 -7.48 -2.43 10.86
CA GLU A 69 -7.34 -1.93 12.23
C GLU A 69 -6.60 -2.94 13.14
N GLY A 70 -5.42 -2.56 13.63
CA GLY A 70 -4.59 -3.37 14.52
C GLY A 70 -4.08 -4.69 13.92
N SER A 71 -4.30 -4.97 12.64
CA SER A 71 -4.06 -6.28 12.05
C SER A 71 -3.37 -6.21 10.69
N ARG A 72 -2.45 -7.16 10.45
CA ARG A 72 -1.78 -7.34 9.15
C ARG A 72 -1.79 -8.82 8.79
N LYS A 73 -2.36 -9.14 7.64
CA LYS A 73 -2.41 -10.50 7.08
C LYS A 73 -1.64 -10.54 5.78
N ILE A 74 -1.06 -11.70 5.44
CA ILE A 74 -0.52 -11.90 4.09
C ILE A 74 -1.71 -11.97 3.12
N ASN A 75 -1.65 -11.25 2.00
CA ASN A 75 -2.72 -11.31 1.01
C ASN A 75 -2.90 -12.78 0.55
N PRO A 76 -4.11 -13.37 0.63
CA PRO A 76 -4.38 -14.73 0.18
C PRO A 76 -3.94 -14.99 -1.28
N GLU A 77 -3.99 -13.98 -2.15
CA GLU A 77 -3.50 -14.09 -3.54
C GLU A 77 -1.99 -14.37 -3.60
N ARG A 78 -1.21 -13.77 -2.69
CA ARG A 78 0.23 -14.01 -2.57
C ARG A 78 0.51 -15.41 -2.04
N ILE A 79 -0.30 -15.90 -1.09
CA ILE A 79 -0.19 -17.27 -0.57
C ILE A 79 -0.45 -18.27 -1.69
N LYS A 80 -1.54 -18.10 -2.44
CA LYS A 80 -1.87 -18.95 -3.60
C LYS A 80 -0.75 -18.92 -4.63
N GLY A 81 -0.27 -17.73 -4.97
CA GLY A 81 0.83 -17.57 -5.92
C GLY A 81 2.11 -18.32 -5.54
N ILE A 82 2.40 -18.47 -4.24
CA ILE A 82 3.55 -19.27 -3.77
C ILE A 82 3.20 -20.77 -3.73
N ALA A 83 2.00 -21.13 -3.26
CA ALA A 83 1.56 -22.52 -3.14
C ALA A 83 1.44 -23.22 -4.50
N ASP A 84 1.07 -22.47 -5.54
CA ASP A 84 0.91 -22.99 -6.91
C ASP A 84 2.23 -23.05 -7.69
N LEU A 85 3.36 -22.61 -7.10
CA LEU A 85 4.66 -22.69 -7.77
C LEU A 85 5.09 -24.15 -7.96
N PRO A 86 5.64 -24.50 -9.14
CA PRO A 86 6.20 -25.83 -9.34
C PRO A 86 7.40 -26.05 -8.43
N LEU A 87 7.60 -27.29 -8.00
CA LEU A 87 8.78 -27.63 -7.20
C LEU A 87 10.07 -27.26 -7.95
N PRO A 88 10.99 -26.52 -7.31
CA PRO A 88 12.26 -26.16 -7.94
C PRO A 88 13.07 -27.43 -8.22
N LYS A 89 13.55 -27.57 -9.46
CA LYS A 89 14.32 -28.73 -9.93
C LYS A 89 15.82 -28.47 -9.90
N THR A 90 16.23 -27.21 -9.82
CA THR A 90 17.65 -26.81 -9.84
C THR A 90 18.04 -26.00 -8.60
N LYS A 91 19.33 -26.02 -8.23
CA LYS A 91 19.87 -25.17 -7.15
C LYS A 91 19.60 -23.68 -7.39
N ARG A 92 19.56 -23.26 -8.67
CA ARG A 92 19.26 -21.88 -9.05
C ARG A 92 17.79 -21.52 -8.80
N GLU A 93 16.86 -22.42 -9.14
CA GLU A 93 15.44 -22.24 -8.86
C GLU A 93 15.16 -22.25 -7.36
N LEU A 94 15.81 -23.15 -6.61
CA LEU A 94 15.66 -23.20 -5.15
C LEU A 94 16.09 -21.90 -4.48
N ARG A 95 17.21 -21.30 -4.91
CA ARG A 95 17.68 -19.99 -4.42
C ARG A 95 16.81 -18.80 -4.82
N LYS A 96 15.97 -18.94 -5.84
CA LYS A 96 14.99 -17.91 -6.21
C LYS A 96 13.69 -18.04 -5.42
N PHE A 97 13.37 -19.26 -5.00
CA PHE A 97 12.17 -19.57 -4.23
C PHE A 97 12.29 -19.16 -2.76
N LEU A 98 13.45 -19.42 -2.15
CA LEU A 98 13.81 -19.01 -0.78
C LEU A 98 14.25 -17.54 -0.73
#